data_AF-A0A8T3N989-F1
#
_entry.id   AF-A0A8T3N989-F1
#
_cell.length_a   1.000
_cell.length_b   1.000
_cell.length_c   1.000
_cell.angle_alpha   90.00
_cell.angle_beta   90.00
_cell.angle_gamma   90.00
#
_symmetry.space_group_name_H-M   'P 1'
#
loop_
_entity.id
_entity.type
_entity.pdbx_description
1 polymer ?
#
loop_
_entity_poly.entity_id
_entity_poly.type
_entity_poly.pdbx_seq_one_letter_code
_entity_poly.pdbx_strand_id
1 'polypeptide(L)'
;AQWLWEAGRQPEAVDHYREMLRLNPGDNQGVRYVLLACLLETGDGAGAQELLDHYPEDIAAAWAYGRALAAFQTQGDTRSSRALLAKARKANPYLPAYLVGTKQLPQHLPDYIGIGDEPEAIACASEQMEAWQNTPDALAWLERSLDDSRARGRAAAGSARESVPRDLRPHFDALVGLTDAVCREHLNEEYAQLCRRLAAALCRKRPSPVTRGRLESWACGITYTIGSVNFLFDKSQEPHLTAGELCALFGVSPSTGAAKATEIRKLFRMRPYDPEWCLPSKLDQNPFAWMIMVNGIIMDARHAPREVQEEALRLGLIPRLPGSGPG
;
A
#
# COMPACT_ATOMS: atom_id res chain seq x y z
N ALA A 1 20.62 -16.14 -31.13
CA ALA A 1 20.09 -14.87 -30.58
C ALA A 1 20.81 -14.49 -29.30
N GLN A 2 20.67 -15.23 -28.20
CA GLN A 2 21.32 -14.92 -26.91
C GLN A 2 22.84 -14.66 -26.99
N TRP A 3 23.60 -15.54 -27.66
CA TRP A 3 25.03 -15.32 -27.84
C TRP A 3 25.37 -14.01 -28.58
N LEU A 4 24.54 -13.59 -29.56
CA LEU A 4 24.74 -12.32 -30.26
C LEU A 4 24.52 -11.12 -29.34
N TRP A 5 23.55 -11.24 -28.42
CA TRP A 5 23.28 -10.24 -27.39
C TRP A 5 24.51 -10.05 -26.50
N GLU A 6 25.03 -11.15 -25.96
CA GLU A 6 26.22 -11.17 -25.09
C GLU A 6 27.49 -10.69 -25.81
N ALA A 7 27.57 -10.89 -27.12
CA ALA A 7 28.66 -10.38 -27.96
C ALA A 7 28.51 -8.89 -28.35
N GLY A 8 27.51 -8.18 -27.83
CA GLY A 8 27.24 -6.76 -28.12
C GLY A 8 26.62 -6.50 -29.49
N ARG A 9 26.21 -7.54 -30.22
CA ARG A 9 25.55 -7.45 -31.54
C ARG A 9 24.03 -7.39 -31.37
N GLN A 10 23.57 -6.42 -30.56
CA GLN A 10 22.19 -6.32 -30.09
C GLN A 10 21.14 -6.22 -31.22
N PRO A 11 21.33 -5.43 -32.30
CA PRO A 11 20.33 -5.36 -33.38
C PRO A 11 20.09 -6.72 -34.06
N GLU A 12 21.16 -7.48 -34.29
CA GLU A 12 21.08 -8.79 -34.93
C GLU A 12 20.40 -9.82 -34.03
N ALA A 13 20.66 -9.75 -32.73
CA ALA A 13 19.97 -10.59 -31.75
C ALA A 13 18.45 -10.33 -31.75
N VAL A 14 18.04 -9.06 -31.80
CA VAL A 14 16.63 -8.65 -31.91
C VAL A 14 15.99 -9.20 -33.19
N ASP A 15 16.67 -9.10 -34.33
CA ASP A 15 16.16 -9.63 -35.60
C ASP A 15 15.96 -11.16 -35.54
N HIS A 16 16.90 -11.87 -34.90
CA HIS A 16 16.74 -13.31 -34.69
C HIS A 16 15.56 -13.66 -33.78
N TYR A 17 15.32 -12.89 -32.71
CA TYR A 17 14.18 -13.11 -31.82
C TYR A 17 12.84 -12.81 -32.54
N ARG A 18 12.79 -11.77 -33.36
CA ARG A 18 11.62 -11.49 -34.24
C ARG A 18 11.36 -12.64 -35.21
N GLU A 19 12.40 -13.19 -35.83
CA GLU A 19 12.26 -14.33 -36.74
C GLU A 19 11.79 -15.60 -36.02
N MET A 20 12.26 -15.83 -34.79
CA MET A 20 11.77 -16.94 -33.97
C MET A 20 10.27 -16.82 -33.67
N LEU A 21 9.78 -15.62 -33.33
CA LEU A 21 8.34 -15.39 -33.13
C LEU A 21 7.54 -15.50 -34.44
N ARG A 22 8.10 -15.07 -35.57
CA ARG A 22 7.46 -15.23 -36.88
C ARG A 22 7.25 -16.71 -37.23
N LEU A 23 8.22 -17.57 -36.90
CA LEU A 23 8.15 -19.01 -37.10
C LEU A 23 7.26 -19.72 -36.06
N ASN A 24 7.14 -19.15 -34.86
CA ASN A 24 6.34 -19.69 -33.77
C ASN A 24 5.46 -18.60 -33.11
N PRO A 25 4.35 -18.17 -33.77
CA PRO A 25 3.52 -17.07 -33.26
C PRO A 25 2.87 -17.35 -31.90
N GLY A 26 2.64 -18.63 -31.57
CA GLY A 26 2.06 -19.05 -30.29
C GLY A 26 3.06 -19.01 -29.12
N ASP A 27 4.33 -18.76 -29.39
CA ASP A 27 5.42 -18.57 -28.44
C ASP A 27 5.34 -19.44 -27.17
N ASN A 28 5.26 -20.75 -27.38
CA ASN A 28 5.32 -21.73 -26.30
C ASN A 28 6.71 -21.81 -25.62
N GLN A 29 7.70 -21.07 -26.14
CA GLN A 29 9.07 -21.02 -25.62
C GLN A 29 9.35 -19.75 -24.79
N GLY A 30 8.42 -18.79 -24.74
CA GLY A 30 8.59 -17.56 -23.96
C GLY A 30 9.57 -16.55 -24.57
N VAL A 31 9.87 -16.67 -25.87
CA VAL A 31 10.77 -15.77 -26.61
C VAL A 31 10.25 -14.33 -26.55
N ARG A 32 8.93 -14.12 -26.45
CA ARG A 32 8.33 -12.79 -26.37
C ARG A 32 8.80 -12.00 -25.14
N TYR A 33 9.07 -12.65 -24.01
CA TYR A 33 9.59 -11.97 -22.81
C TYR A 33 11.03 -11.51 -23.02
N VAL A 34 11.86 -12.37 -23.62
CA VAL A 34 13.26 -12.05 -23.94
C VAL A 34 13.34 -10.90 -24.95
N LEU A 35 12.53 -10.96 -26.02
CA LEU A 35 12.48 -9.90 -27.02
C LEU A 35 11.99 -8.58 -26.41
N LEU A 36 10.98 -8.62 -25.54
CA LEU A 36 10.50 -7.44 -24.83
C LEU A 36 11.62 -6.79 -24.00
N ALA A 37 12.36 -7.58 -23.22
CA ALA A 37 13.50 -7.09 -22.44
C ALA A 37 14.56 -6.44 -23.35
N CYS A 38 14.94 -7.11 -24.45
CA CYS A 38 15.91 -6.59 -25.41
C CYS A 38 15.50 -5.26 -26.05
N LEU A 39 14.23 -5.14 -26.46
CA LEU A 39 13.69 -3.91 -27.07
C LEU A 39 13.68 -2.75 -26.08
N LEU A 40 13.27 -3.01 -24.84
CA LEU A 40 13.27 -2.01 -23.78
C LEU A 40 14.70 -1.60 -23.41
N GLU A 41 15.65 -2.55 -23.31
CA GLU A 41 17.02 -2.26 -22.92
C GLU A 41 17.77 -1.41 -23.96
N THR A 42 17.48 -1.62 -25.24
CA THR A 42 18.02 -0.81 -26.34
C THR A 42 17.29 0.51 -26.55
N GLY A 43 16.23 0.77 -25.78
CA GLY A 43 15.43 1.99 -25.90
C GLY A 43 14.47 2.01 -27.10
N ASP A 44 14.27 0.89 -27.80
CA ASP A 44 13.29 0.75 -28.87
C ASP A 44 11.86 0.61 -28.32
N GLY A 45 11.39 1.69 -27.67
CA GLY A 45 10.05 1.72 -27.09
C GLY A 45 8.92 1.59 -28.12
N ALA A 46 9.18 1.92 -29.39
CA ALA A 46 8.20 1.73 -30.47
C ALA A 46 8.07 0.24 -30.85
N GLY A 47 9.19 -0.45 -31.05
CA GLY A 47 9.20 -1.89 -31.28
C GLY A 47 8.66 -2.67 -30.08
N ALA A 48 8.95 -2.24 -28.85
CA ALA A 48 8.36 -2.82 -27.65
C ALA A 48 6.82 -2.68 -27.64
N GLN A 49 6.28 -1.50 -27.99
CA GLN A 49 4.83 -1.30 -28.10
C GLN A 49 4.19 -2.22 -29.13
N GLU A 50 4.80 -2.36 -30.32
CA GLU A 50 4.32 -3.27 -31.37
C GLU A 50 4.23 -4.72 -30.87
N LEU A 51 5.28 -5.20 -30.21
CA LEU A 51 5.30 -6.55 -29.63
C LEU A 51 4.20 -6.71 -28.56
N LEU A 52 4.07 -5.75 -27.66
CA LEU A 52 3.09 -5.79 -26.58
C LEU A 52 1.66 -5.83 -27.15
N ASP A 53 1.38 -5.05 -28.20
CA ASP A 53 0.09 -5.00 -28.89
C ASP A 53 -0.21 -6.25 -29.71
N HIS A 54 0.81 -7.02 -30.10
CA HIS A 54 0.64 -8.33 -30.72
C HIS A 54 0.10 -9.39 -29.74
N TYR A 55 0.39 -9.24 -28.44
CA TYR A 55 -0.06 -10.13 -27.35
C TYR A 55 -0.86 -9.36 -26.29
N PRO A 56 -2.06 -8.85 -26.62
CA PRO A 56 -2.86 -8.02 -25.70
C PRO A 56 -3.44 -8.79 -24.50
N GLU A 57 -3.55 -10.12 -24.61
CA GLU A 57 -4.08 -11.02 -23.59
C GLU A 57 -3.09 -11.41 -22.50
N ASP A 58 -1.79 -11.13 -22.68
CA ASP A 58 -0.77 -11.47 -21.69
C ASP A 58 -0.92 -10.58 -20.45
N ILE A 59 -1.14 -11.24 -19.31
CA ILE A 59 -1.43 -10.60 -18.02
C ILE A 59 -0.22 -10.55 -17.09
N ALA A 60 0.95 -11.02 -17.54
CA ALA A 60 2.15 -11.05 -16.72
C ALA A 60 2.59 -9.63 -16.31
N ALA A 61 3.24 -9.54 -15.14
CA ALA A 61 3.83 -8.28 -14.66
C ALA A 61 4.79 -7.66 -15.70
N ALA A 62 5.61 -8.49 -16.36
CA ALA A 62 6.53 -8.07 -17.41
C ALA A 62 5.83 -7.31 -18.55
N TRP A 63 4.62 -7.73 -18.93
CA TRP A 63 3.83 -7.07 -19.97
C TRP A 63 3.31 -5.72 -19.51
N ALA A 64 2.74 -5.67 -18.31
CA ALA A 64 2.17 -4.44 -17.78
C ALA A 64 3.23 -3.36 -17.53
N TYR A 65 4.39 -3.75 -16.99
CA TYR A 65 5.52 -2.85 -16.76
C TYR A 65 6.26 -2.50 -18.05
N GLY A 66 6.40 -3.45 -18.98
CA GLY A 66 6.96 -3.19 -20.30
C GLY A 66 6.15 -2.15 -21.07
N ARG A 67 4.81 -2.20 -21.02
CA ARG A 67 3.93 -1.15 -21.59
C ARG A 67 4.18 0.22 -20.98
N ALA A 68 4.37 0.27 -19.67
CA ALA A 68 4.64 1.53 -18.98
C ALA A 68 6.01 2.12 -19.39
N LEU A 69 7.06 1.29 -19.44
CA LEU A 69 8.40 1.72 -19.81
C LEU A 69 8.48 2.11 -21.29
N ALA A 70 7.91 1.31 -22.20
CA ALA A 70 7.89 1.62 -23.63
C ALA A 70 7.15 2.93 -23.93
N ALA A 71 6.05 3.21 -23.23
CA ALA A 71 5.35 4.50 -23.33
C ALA A 71 6.20 5.65 -22.79
N PHE A 72 6.97 5.42 -21.72
CA PHE A 72 7.89 6.40 -21.17
C PHE A 72 9.08 6.67 -22.11
N GLN A 73 9.66 5.65 -22.74
CA GLN A 73 10.74 5.81 -23.70
C GLN A 73 10.32 6.61 -24.94
N THR A 74 9.08 6.40 -25.42
CA THR A 74 8.57 7.07 -26.63
C THR A 74 8.02 8.47 -26.36
N GLN A 75 7.40 8.70 -25.20
CA GLN A 75 6.64 9.93 -24.93
C GLN A 75 7.14 10.71 -23.71
N GLY A 76 8.02 10.13 -22.89
CA GLY A 76 8.43 10.66 -21.59
C GLY A 76 7.36 10.55 -20.52
N ASP A 77 7.46 11.42 -19.50
CA ASP A 77 6.52 11.50 -18.37
C ASP A 77 5.21 12.21 -18.77
N THR A 78 4.32 11.49 -19.44
CA THR A 78 3.00 11.99 -19.89
C THR A 78 1.86 11.43 -19.04
N ARG A 79 0.67 11.98 -19.24
CA ARG A 79 -0.54 11.42 -18.62
C ARG A 79 -0.77 9.96 -19.02
N SER A 80 -0.42 9.61 -20.25
CA SER A 80 -0.57 8.25 -20.79
C SER A 80 0.38 7.26 -20.11
N SER A 81 1.69 7.55 -20.12
CA SER A 81 2.69 6.69 -19.48
C SER A 81 2.46 6.56 -17.97
N ARG A 82 2.06 7.64 -17.29
CA ARG A 82 1.66 7.59 -15.86
C ARG A 82 0.43 6.71 -15.62
N ALA A 83 -0.55 6.70 -16.52
CA ALA A 83 -1.73 5.85 -16.38
C ALA A 83 -1.39 4.37 -16.58
N LEU A 84 -0.52 4.06 -17.55
CA LEU A 84 0.01 2.71 -17.76
C LEU A 84 0.81 2.22 -16.56
N LEU A 85 1.68 3.06 -16.01
CA LEU A 85 2.42 2.72 -14.79
C LEU A 85 1.50 2.48 -13.59
N ALA A 86 0.45 3.28 -13.42
CA ALA A 86 -0.54 3.06 -12.37
C ALA A 86 -1.33 1.74 -12.55
N LYS A 87 -1.57 1.31 -13.79
CA LYS A 87 -2.16 -0.01 -14.09
C LYS A 87 -1.18 -1.14 -13.77
N ALA A 88 0.07 -1.01 -14.18
CA ALA A 88 1.13 -1.98 -13.92
C ALA A 88 1.32 -2.23 -12.41
N ARG A 89 1.37 -1.16 -11.63
CA ARG A 89 1.45 -1.23 -10.15
C ARG A 89 0.27 -1.91 -9.47
N LYS A 90 -0.91 -1.92 -10.10
CA LYS A 90 -2.07 -2.67 -9.59
C LYS A 90 -1.98 -4.15 -9.96
N ALA A 91 -1.39 -4.47 -11.11
CA ALA A 91 -1.18 -5.84 -11.54
C ALA A 91 -0.15 -6.54 -10.66
N ASN A 92 0.98 -5.88 -10.38
CA ASN A 92 1.97 -6.39 -9.44
C ASN A 92 2.53 -5.25 -8.56
N PRO A 93 2.13 -5.18 -7.27
CA PRO A 93 2.56 -4.10 -6.38
C PRO A 93 3.98 -4.27 -5.82
N TYR A 94 4.61 -5.44 -5.97
CA TYR A 94 5.90 -5.77 -5.36
C TYR A 94 7.07 -5.34 -6.23
N LEU A 95 6.93 -5.39 -7.55
CA LEU A 95 7.99 -5.11 -8.52
C LEU A 95 8.72 -3.76 -8.34
N PRO A 96 8.02 -2.63 -8.05
CA PRO A 96 8.71 -1.35 -7.89
C PRO A 96 9.78 -1.36 -6.80
N ALA A 97 9.59 -2.17 -5.75
CA ALA A 97 10.55 -2.24 -4.65
C ALA A 97 11.89 -2.83 -5.10
N TYR A 98 11.88 -3.76 -6.04
CA TYR A 98 13.07 -4.38 -6.63
C TYR A 98 13.70 -3.48 -7.68
N LEU A 99 12.91 -2.87 -8.57
CA LEU A 99 13.43 -1.97 -9.61
C LEU A 99 14.13 -0.72 -9.04
N VAL A 100 13.57 -0.15 -7.96
CA VAL A 100 14.14 1.00 -7.26
C VAL A 100 15.29 0.61 -6.31
N GLY A 101 15.49 -0.70 -6.07
CA GLY A 101 16.57 -1.18 -5.20
C GLY A 101 16.27 -1.10 -3.69
N THR A 102 15.04 -0.81 -3.28
CA THR A 102 14.63 -0.90 -1.86
C THR A 102 14.58 -2.33 -1.34
N LYS A 103 14.38 -3.30 -2.23
CA LYS A 103 14.56 -4.73 -2.02
C LYS A 103 15.63 -5.25 -2.98
N GLN A 104 16.48 -6.14 -2.48
CA GLN A 104 17.51 -6.82 -3.27
C GLN A 104 16.93 -8.05 -3.94
N LEU A 105 17.39 -8.35 -5.16
CA LEU A 105 17.06 -9.61 -5.82
C LEU A 105 17.71 -10.78 -5.07
N PRO A 106 16.98 -11.90 -4.88
CA PRO A 106 17.57 -13.09 -4.29
C PRO A 106 18.63 -13.70 -5.21
N GLN A 107 19.61 -14.41 -4.62
CA GLN A 107 20.66 -15.11 -5.38
C GLN A 107 20.12 -16.26 -6.25
N HIS A 108 18.98 -16.82 -5.87
CA HIS A 108 18.29 -17.87 -6.61
C HIS A 108 16.88 -17.38 -6.97
N LEU A 109 16.51 -17.56 -8.24
CA LEU A 109 15.18 -17.23 -8.71
C LEU A 109 14.14 -18.20 -8.12
N PRO A 110 12.89 -17.75 -7.90
CA PRO A 110 11.84 -18.61 -7.36
C PRO A 110 11.52 -19.81 -8.26
N ASP A 111 11.34 -20.99 -7.66
CA ASP A 111 10.94 -22.21 -8.38
C ASP A 111 9.49 -22.16 -8.88
N TYR A 112 8.65 -21.32 -8.27
CA TYR A 112 7.24 -21.16 -8.59
C TYR A 112 6.89 -19.68 -8.73
N ILE A 113 6.19 -19.36 -9.82
CA ILE A 113 5.77 -18.00 -10.17
C ILE A 113 4.25 -17.98 -10.30
N GLY A 114 3.58 -17.17 -9.48
CA GLY A 114 2.14 -16.94 -9.54
C GLY A 114 1.81 -15.55 -10.07
N ILE A 115 0.76 -15.43 -10.88
CA ILE A 115 0.38 -14.15 -11.48
C ILE A 115 -0.03 -13.16 -10.38
N GLY A 116 0.63 -11.99 -10.36
CA GLY A 116 0.42 -10.89 -9.42
C GLY A 116 1.13 -11.04 -8.06
N ASP A 117 1.91 -12.10 -7.85
CA ASP A 117 2.60 -12.35 -6.59
C ASP A 117 4.03 -11.76 -6.54
N GLU A 118 4.69 -11.93 -5.40
CA GLU A 118 6.06 -11.44 -5.22
C GLU A 118 7.11 -12.24 -6.02
N PRO A 119 7.04 -13.59 -6.11
CA PRO A 119 7.86 -14.36 -7.05
C PRO A 119 7.83 -13.85 -8.51
N GLU A 120 6.66 -13.51 -9.04
CA GLU A 120 6.54 -12.90 -10.38
C GLU A 120 7.27 -11.56 -10.47
N ALA A 121 7.22 -10.76 -9.40
CA ALA A 121 7.97 -9.52 -9.33
C ALA A 121 9.48 -9.74 -9.36
N ILE A 122 9.98 -10.78 -8.69
CA ILE A 122 11.41 -11.13 -8.69
C ILE A 122 11.86 -11.55 -10.09
N ALA A 123 11.11 -12.44 -10.74
CA ALA A 123 11.41 -12.87 -12.11
C ALA A 123 11.40 -11.69 -13.08
N CYS A 124 10.34 -10.87 -13.05
CA CYS A 124 10.23 -9.69 -13.90
C CYS A 124 11.34 -8.66 -13.64
N ALA A 125 11.74 -8.44 -12.38
CA ALA A 125 12.86 -7.57 -12.06
C ALA A 125 14.17 -8.13 -12.61
N SER A 126 14.42 -9.44 -12.49
CA SER A 126 15.63 -10.04 -13.05
C SER A 126 15.74 -9.89 -14.57
N GLU A 127 14.61 -9.82 -15.28
CA GLU A 127 14.56 -9.68 -16.74
C GLU A 127 14.63 -8.23 -17.22
N GLN A 128 13.98 -7.29 -16.52
CA GLN A 128 13.80 -5.92 -17.01
C GLN A 128 14.66 -4.88 -16.30
N MET A 129 15.34 -5.22 -15.20
CA MET A 129 16.08 -4.25 -14.39
C MET A 129 17.07 -3.42 -15.20
N GLU A 130 17.82 -4.04 -16.12
CA GLU A 130 18.76 -3.36 -17.01
C GLU A 130 18.06 -2.33 -17.90
N ALA A 131 16.89 -2.66 -18.46
CA ALA A 131 16.12 -1.74 -19.27
C ALA A 131 15.62 -0.51 -18.47
N TRP A 132 15.19 -0.72 -17.23
CA TRP A 132 14.78 0.38 -16.35
C TRP A 132 15.96 1.27 -15.92
N GLN A 133 17.14 0.67 -15.69
CA GLN A 133 18.36 1.40 -15.36
C GLN A 133 18.94 2.18 -16.55
N ASN A 134 18.89 1.58 -17.74
CA ASN A 134 19.42 2.18 -18.97
C ASN A 134 18.52 3.27 -19.55
N THR A 135 17.25 3.33 -19.14
CA THR A 135 16.32 4.39 -19.55
C THR A 135 16.51 5.62 -18.67
N PRO A 136 17.00 6.76 -19.20
CA PRO A 136 17.20 7.96 -18.41
C PRO A 136 15.92 8.40 -17.69
N ASP A 137 16.06 8.80 -16.43
CA ASP A 137 14.97 9.26 -15.55
C ASP A 137 13.86 8.25 -15.24
N ALA A 138 13.90 7.01 -15.75
CA ALA A 138 12.83 6.04 -15.55
C ALA A 138 12.68 5.60 -14.09
N LEU A 139 13.79 5.33 -13.40
CA LEU A 139 13.77 4.99 -11.97
C LEU A 139 13.32 6.16 -11.11
N ALA A 140 13.82 7.37 -11.37
CA ALA A 140 13.38 8.58 -10.68
C ALA A 140 11.89 8.88 -10.95
N TRP A 141 11.39 8.59 -12.15
CA TRP A 141 9.98 8.66 -12.49
C TRP A 141 9.15 7.64 -11.72
N LEU A 142 9.62 6.38 -11.62
CA LEU A 142 8.99 5.33 -10.84
C LEU A 142 8.92 5.72 -9.36
N GLU A 143 10.03 6.16 -8.77
CA GLU A 143 10.12 6.66 -7.39
C GLU A 143 9.13 7.79 -7.12
N ARG A 144 9.13 8.85 -7.95
CA ARG A 144 8.17 9.95 -7.84
C ARG A 144 6.74 9.45 -7.91
N SER A 145 6.45 8.46 -8.75
CA SER A 145 5.10 7.87 -8.83
C SER A 145 4.70 7.13 -7.54
N LEU A 146 5.65 6.50 -6.85
CA LEU A 146 5.45 5.84 -5.56
C LEU A 146 5.21 6.87 -4.47
N ASP A 147 5.98 7.96 -4.47
CA ASP A 147 5.84 9.05 -3.52
C ASP A 147 4.55 9.82 -3.73
N ASP A 148 4.15 10.13 -4.97
CA ASP A 148 2.85 10.72 -5.28
C ASP A 148 1.70 9.79 -4.90
N SER A 149 1.88 8.46 -5.00
CA SER A 149 0.89 7.49 -4.56
C SER A 149 0.78 7.45 -3.04
N ARG A 150 1.91 7.54 -2.33
CA ARG A 150 1.97 7.62 -0.87
C ARG A 150 1.42 8.94 -0.37
N ALA A 151 1.79 10.05 -1.02
CA ALA A 151 1.31 11.40 -0.76
C ALA A 151 -0.18 11.52 -1.06
N ARG A 152 -0.70 10.96 -2.16
CA ARG A 152 -2.16 10.88 -2.40
C ARG A 152 -2.85 9.95 -1.42
N GLY A 153 -2.26 8.82 -1.04
CA GLY A 153 -2.76 7.97 0.03
C GLY A 153 -2.87 8.74 1.35
N ARG A 154 -1.86 9.57 1.67
CA ARG A 154 -1.78 10.40 2.87
C ARG A 154 -2.62 11.67 2.81
N ALA A 155 -2.75 12.31 1.66
CA ALA A 155 -3.59 13.50 1.44
C ALA A 155 -5.06 13.10 1.35
N ALA A 156 -5.38 11.94 0.75
CA ALA A 156 -6.69 11.32 0.90
C ALA A 156 -6.92 10.92 2.36
N ALA A 157 -5.95 10.35 3.07
CA ALA A 157 -6.08 10.10 4.51
C ALA A 157 -6.19 11.39 5.34
N GLY A 158 -5.55 12.49 4.91
CA GLY A 158 -5.51 13.79 5.58
C GLY A 158 -6.75 14.64 5.37
N SER A 159 -7.25 14.74 4.13
CA SER A 159 -8.49 15.45 3.78
C SER A 159 -9.75 14.61 4.03
N ALA A 160 -9.63 13.27 3.99
CA ALA A 160 -10.72 12.38 4.39
C ALA A 160 -10.76 12.09 5.90
N ARG A 161 -9.86 12.60 6.74
CA ARG A 161 -9.90 12.34 8.19
C ARG A 161 -11.22 12.82 8.84
N GLU A 162 -11.91 13.80 8.25
CA GLU A 162 -13.19 14.33 8.74
C GLU A 162 -14.28 14.50 7.66
N SER A 163 -14.01 14.16 6.40
CA SER A 163 -15.01 14.28 5.32
C SER A 163 -16.06 13.18 5.44
N VAL A 164 -17.31 13.58 5.72
CA VAL A 164 -18.49 12.71 5.83
C VAL A 164 -19.43 13.02 4.66
N PRO A 165 -19.92 12.02 3.89
CA PRO A 165 -20.93 12.24 2.86
C PRO A 165 -22.16 12.96 3.42
N ARG A 166 -22.68 13.97 2.70
CA ARG A 166 -23.79 14.83 3.18
C ARG A 166 -24.97 14.01 3.70
N ASP A 167 -25.37 12.99 2.97
CA ASP A 167 -26.53 12.14 3.32
C ASP A 167 -26.33 11.32 4.60
N LEU A 168 -25.08 11.09 5.01
CA LEU A 168 -24.75 10.36 6.23
C LEU A 168 -24.37 11.25 7.40
N ARG A 169 -24.42 12.58 7.23
CA ARG A 169 -24.15 13.52 8.32
C ARG A 169 -25.02 13.25 9.56
N PRO A 170 -26.34 12.97 9.46
CA PRO A 170 -27.15 12.66 10.63
C PRO A 170 -26.71 11.39 11.37
N HIS A 171 -26.32 10.35 10.64
CA HIS A 171 -25.83 9.09 11.23
C HIS A 171 -24.50 9.31 11.94
N PHE A 172 -23.60 10.07 11.30
CA PHE A 172 -22.31 10.44 11.88
C PHE A 172 -22.50 11.25 13.17
N ASP A 173 -23.31 12.32 13.14
CA ASP A 173 -23.52 13.18 14.31
C ASP A 173 -24.12 12.40 15.49
N ALA A 174 -25.06 11.48 15.22
CA ALA A 174 -25.63 10.60 16.24
C ALA A 174 -24.59 9.61 16.83
N LEU A 175 -23.76 8.99 15.98
CA LEU A 175 -22.69 8.10 16.46
C LEU A 175 -21.64 8.85 17.29
N VAL A 176 -21.26 10.05 16.85
CA VAL A 176 -20.34 10.92 17.59
C VAL A 176 -20.95 11.31 18.93
N GLY A 177 -22.21 11.73 18.98
CA GLY A 177 -22.88 12.04 20.24
C GLY A 177 -22.85 10.88 21.24
N LEU A 178 -23.14 9.65 20.79
CA LEU A 178 -23.08 8.45 21.64
C LEU A 178 -21.67 8.12 22.11
N THR A 179 -20.69 8.13 21.20
CA THR A 179 -19.30 7.76 21.52
C THR A 179 -18.61 8.82 22.38
N ASP A 180 -18.82 10.11 22.10
CA ASP A 180 -18.26 11.21 22.87
C ASP A 180 -18.79 11.26 24.31
N ALA A 181 -20.07 10.96 24.52
CA ALA A 181 -20.65 10.92 25.87
C ALA A 181 -19.90 9.89 26.73
N VAL A 182 -19.75 8.67 26.22
CA VAL A 182 -19.00 7.60 26.91
C VAL A 182 -17.52 7.96 27.08
N CYS A 183 -16.88 8.52 26.04
CA CYS A 183 -15.47 8.87 26.12
C CYS A 183 -15.20 9.97 27.15
N ARG A 184 -16.10 10.97 27.24
CA ARG A 184 -15.96 12.08 28.19
C ARG A 184 -16.18 11.64 29.64
N GLU A 185 -17.12 10.74 29.88
CA GLU A 185 -17.48 10.31 31.23
C GLU A 185 -16.55 9.21 31.76
N HIS A 186 -16.06 8.32 30.90
CA HIS A 186 -15.34 7.11 31.34
C HIS A 186 -13.96 6.90 30.73
N LEU A 187 -13.60 7.65 29.67
CA LEU A 187 -12.31 7.50 28.98
C LEU A 187 -11.57 8.85 28.97
N ASN A 188 -11.20 9.34 27.79
CA ASN A 188 -10.57 10.64 27.61
C ASN A 188 -10.80 11.18 26.18
N GLU A 189 -10.29 12.37 25.90
CA GLU A 189 -10.44 13.04 24.61
C GLU A 189 -9.72 12.31 23.46
N GLU A 190 -8.61 11.60 23.73
CA GLU A 190 -7.91 10.84 22.70
C GLU A 190 -8.79 9.68 22.16
N TYR A 191 -9.52 9.00 23.05
CA TYR A 191 -10.52 8.01 22.65
C TYR A 191 -11.66 8.65 21.85
N ALA A 192 -12.17 9.81 22.28
CA ALA A 192 -13.24 10.52 21.56
C ALA A 192 -12.80 10.86 20.13
N GLN A 193 -11.60 11.42 19.96
CA GLN A 193 -11.08 11.78 18.64
C GLN A 193 -10.89 10.57 17.73
N LEU A 194 -10.40 9.44 18.25
CA LEU A 194 -10.30 8.20 17.47
C LEU A 194 -11.67 7.61 17.12
N CYS A 195 -12.65 7.68 18.03
CA CYS A 195 -14.02 7.25 17.77
C CYS A 195 -14.67 8.08 16.66
N ARG A 196 -14.53 9.41 16.69
CA ARG A 196 -15.00 10.31 15.62
C ARG A 196 -14.37 9.96 14.27
N ARG A 197 -13.05 9.75 14.23
CA ARG A 197 -12.34 9.33 13.01
C ARG A 197 -12.87 8.02 12.47
N LEU A 198 -13.10 7.03 13.33
CA LEU A 198 -13.60 5.71 12.93
C LEU A 198 -15.07 5.77 12.47
N ALA A 199 -15.90 6.56 13.14
CA ALA A 199 -17.28 6.82 12.73
C ALA A 199 -17.33 7.45 11.33
N ALA A 200 -16.51 8.48 11.07
CA ALA A 200 -16.41 9.09 9.74
C ALA A 200 -15.95 8.09 8.68
N ALA A 201 -14.97 7.24 9.03
CA ALA A 201 -14.46 6.20 8.14
C ALA A 201 -15.53 5.16 7.79
N LEU A 202 -16.38 4.77 8.75
CA LEU A 202 -17.52 3.88 8.52
C LEU A 202 -18.55 4.52 7.59
N CYS A 203 -18.89 5.79 7.78
CA CYS A 203 -19.79 6.53 6.90
C CYS A 203 -19.30 6.57 5.44
N ARG A 204 -18.00 6.54 5.20
CA ARG A 204 -17.44 6.55 3.83
C ARG A 204 -17.48 5.21 3.10
N LYS A 205 -17.74 4.09 3.80
CA LYS A 205 -17.85 2.77 3.15
C LYS A 205 -19.07 2.73 2.21
N ARG A 206 -18.99 1.94 1.14
CA ARG A 206 -20.06 1.79 0.14
C ARG A 206 -20.42 0.31 -0.05
N PRO A 207 -21.67 -0.11 0.25
CA PRO A 207 -22.67 0.64 1.01
C PRO A 207 -22.19 0.94 2.43
N SER A 208 -22.70 2.00 3.05
CA SER A 208 -22.28 2.38 4.40
C SER A 208 -22.97 1.50 5.44
N PRO A 209 -22.22 0.80 6.29
CA PRO A 209 -22.79 -0.20 7.19
C PRO A 209 -23.60 0.43 8.33
N VAL A 210 -23.34 1.71 8.67
CA VAL A 210 -24.08 2.43 9.72
C VAL A 210 -25.51 2.79 9.32
N THR A 211 -25.88 2.60 8.05
CA THR A 211 -27.28 2.75 7.58
C THR A 211 -28.15 1.55 7.97
N ARG A 212 -27.55 0.47 8.50
CA ARG A 212 -28.24 -0.76 8.88
C ARG A 212 -27.98 -1.11 10.34
N GLY A 213 -29.04 -1.43 11.07
CA GLY A 213 -28.99 -1.78 12.49
C GLY A 213 -29.03 -0.56 13.41
N ARG A 214 -29.02 -0.81 14.72
CA ARG A 214 -29.09 0.21 15.76
C ARG A 214 -27.78 0.99 15.87
N LEU A 215 -27.88 2.32 16.04
CA LEU A 215 -26.70 3.19 16.15
C LEU A 215 -25.92 2.92 17.44
N GLU A 216 -26.59 2.53 18.52
CA GLU A 216 -25.99 2.15 19.80
C GLU A 216 -25.06 0.94 19.64
N SER A 217 -25.46 -0.04 18.82
CA SER A 217 -24.62 -1.20 18.50
C SER A 217 -23.36 -0.79 17.70
N TRP A 218 -23.49 0.16 16.77
CA TRP A 218 -22.35 0.69 16.03
C TRP A 218 -21.44 1.56 16.90
N ALA A 219 -21.98 2.45 17.73
CA ALA A 219 -21.23 3.28 18.67
C ALA A 219 -20.47 2.43 19.70
N CYS A 220 -21.12 1.39 20.23
CA CYS A 220 -20.48 0.38 21.06
C CYS A 220 -19.32 -0.30 20.31
N GLY A 221 -19.58 -0.78 19.08
CA GLY A 221 -18.55 -1.43 18.27
C GLY A 221 -17.35 -0.54 17.94
N ILE A 222 -17.57 0.75 17.68
CA ILE A 222 -16.53 1.75 17.43
C ILE A 222 -15.64 1.89 18.66
N THR A 223 -16.24 2.20 19.82
CA THR A 223 -15.51 2.42 21.07
C THR A 223 -14.81 1.15 21.52
N TYR A 224 -15.46 -0.01 21.37
CA TYR A 224 -14.88 -1.32 21.63
C TYR A 224 -13.64 -1.57 20.76
N THR A 225 -13.71 -1.23 19.47
CA THR A 225 -12.60 -1.46 18.54
C THR A 225 -11.39 -0.60 18.92
N ILE A 226 -11.60 0.70 19.14
CA ILE A 226 -10.53 1.61 19.59
C ILE A 226 -9.99 1.17 20.96
N GLY A 227 -10.87 0.78 21.87
CA GLY A 227 -10.53 0.19 23.17
C GLY A 227 -9.61 -1.03 23.02
N SER A 228 -9.97 -1.97 22.14
CA SER A 228 -9.19 -3.19 21.90
C SER A 228 -7.78 -2.90 21.39
N VAL A 229 -7.67 -2.00 20.40
CA VAL A 229 -6.37 -1.62 19.80
C VAL A 229 -5.45 -0.98 20.84
N ASN A 230 -6.04 -0.29 21.82
CA ASN A 230 -5.32 0.46 22.84
C ASN A 230 -5.38 -0.18 24.24
N PHE A 231 -5.62 -1.49 24.29
CA PHE A 231 -5.58 -2.31 25.52
C PHE A 231 -6.53 -1.86 26.64
N LEU A 232 -7.63 -1.17 26.34
CA LEU A 232 -8.60 -0.67 27.32
C LEU A 232 -9.10 -1.76 28.29
N PHE A 233 -9.20 -3.00 27.80
CA PHE A 233 -9.69 -4.15 28.57
C PHE A 233 -8.61 -4.82 29.44
N ASP A 234 -7.38 -4.33 29.41
CA ASP A 234 -6.30 -4.77 30.28
C ASP A 234 -6.32 -3.93 31.56
N LYS A 235 -6.42 -4.61 32.71
CA LYS A 235 -6.48 -3.99 34.05
C LYS A 235 -5.24 -3.18 34.44
N SER A 236 -4.13 -3.33 33.70
CA SER A 236 -2.91 -2.56 33.91
C SER A 236 -2.95 -1.17 33.28
N GLN A 237 -3.99 -0.86 32.49
CA GLN A 237 -4.09 0.39 31.75
C GLN A 237 -4.93 1.41 32.51
N GLU A 238 -4.64 2.69 32.26
CA GLU A 238 -5.51 3.80 32.67
C GLU A 238 -5.85 4.66 31.44
N PRO A 239 -7.14 4.92 31.15
CA PRO A 239 -8.33 4.33 31.79
C PRO A 239 -8.47 2.83 31.52
N HIS A 240 -9.17 2.11 32.41
CA HIS A 240 -9.55 0.71 32.26
C HIS A 240 -11.08 0.56 32.30
N LEU A 241 -11.62 -0.26 31.39
CA LEU A 241 -12.99 -0.77 31.44
C LEU A 241 -12.95 -2.23 31.00
N THR A 242 -13.82 -3.07 31.53
CA THR A 242 -14.06 -4.38 30.94
C THR A 242 -14.92 -4.26 29.68
N ALA A 243 -14.84 -5.27 28.80
CA ALA A 243 -15.70 -5.34 27.62
C ALA A 243 -17.20 -5.32 27.97
N GLY A 244 -17.58 -5.92 29.10
CA GLY A 244 -18.96 -5.96 29.58
C GLY A 244 -19.46 -4.58 30.04
N GLU A 245 -18.67 -3.89 30.86
CA GLU A 245 -18.97 -2.52 31.31
C GLU A 245 -19.11 -1.59 30.12
N LEU A 246 -18.15 -1.61 29.19
CA LEU A 246 -18.20 -0.78 27.98
C LEU A 246 -19.49 -1.03 27.19
N CYS A 247 -19.88 -2.29 26.98
CA CYS A 247 -21.13 -2.60 26.25
C CYS A 247 -22.38 -2.14 27.01
N ALA A 248 -22.38 -2.24 28.34
CA ALA A 248 -23.49 -1.80 29.19
C ALA A 248 -23.72 -0.29 29.09
N LEU A 249 -22.66 0.53 28.96
CA LEU A 249 -22.76 1.98 28.77
C LEU A 249 -23.54 2.38 27.51
N PHE A 250 -23.58 1.51 26.49
CA PHE A 250 -24.37 1.73 25.27
C PHE A 250 -25.73 1.00 25.29
N GLY A 251 -26.08 0.28 26.37
CA GLY A 251 -27.29 -0.55 26.42
C GLY A 251 -27.27 -1.72 25.44
N VAL A 252 -26.09 -2.29 25.18
CA VAL A 252 -25.86 -3.35 24.19
C VAL A 252 -25.28 -4.60 24.87
N SER A 253 -25.65 -5.80 24.39
CA SER A 253 -25.06 -7.03 24.93
C SER A 253 -23.58 -7.16 24.56
N PRO A 254 -22.73 -7.79 25.40
CA PRO A 254 -21.31 -8.01 25.08
C PRO A 254 -21.09 -8.74 23.75
N SER A 255 -21.95 -9.72 23.43
CA SER A 255 -21.90 -10.45 22.16
C SER A 255 -22.14 -9.55 20.95
N THR A 256 -23.08 -8.60 21.05
CA THR A 256 -23.39 -7.65 19.97
C THR A 256 -22.26 -6.65 19.78
N GLY A 257 -21.71 -6.09 20.87
CA GLY A 257 -20.56 -5.19 20.83
C GLY A 257 -19.34 -5.84 20.20
N ALA A 258 -19.00 -7.06 20.64
CA ALA A 258 -17.87 -7.83 20.09
C ALA A 258 -18.06 -8.21 18.61
N ALA A 259 -19.29 -8.55 18.20
CA ALA A 259 -19.61 -8.83 16.80
C ALA A 259 -19.40 -7.59 15.93
N LYS A 260 -19.88 -6.42 16.37
CA LYS A 260 -19.68 -5.14 15.65
C LYS A 260 -18.21 -4.74 15.60
N ALA A 261 -17.47 -4.89 16.69
CA ALA A 261 -16.03 -4.63 16.69
C ALA A 261 -15.28 -5.55 15.71
N THR A 262 -15.68 -6.82 15.61
CA THR A 262 -15.09 -7.77 14.65
C THR A 262 -15.41 -7.39 13.21
N GLU A 263 -16.65 -6.97 12.94
CA GLU A 263 -17.06 -6.44 11.63
C GLU A 263 -16.21 -5.22 11.23
N ILE A 264 -16.02 -4.26 12.14
CA ILE A 264 -15.20 -3.07 11.94
C ILE A 264 -13.74 -3.45 11.67
N ARG A 265 -13.13 -4.29 12.51
CA ARG A 265 -11.73 -4.72 12.33
C ARG A 265 -11.52 -5.36 10.95
N LYS A 266 -12.45 -6.22 10.51
CA LYS A 266 -12.41 -6.83 9.16
C LYS A 266 -12.52 -5.77 8.05
N LEU A 267 -13.47 -4.84 8.18
CA LEU A 267 -13.72 -3.79 7.18
C LEU A 267 -12.53 -2.84 6.98
N PHE A 268 -11.77 -2.58 8.04
CA PHE A 268 -10.60 -1.70 8.02
C PHE A 268 -9.27 -2.45 8.03
N ARG A 269 -9.29 -3.79 8.05
CA ARG A 269 -8.10 -4.66 8.14
C ARG A 269 -7.20 -4.28 9.32
N MET A 270 -7.81 -3.85 10.42
CA MET A 270 -7.11 -3.45 11.63
C MET A 270 -6.38 -4.64 12.24
N ARG A 271 -5.17 -4.39 12.74
CA ARG A 271 -4.33 -5.38 13.40
C ARG A 271 -4.18 -5.05 14.89
N PRO A 272 -3.76 -6.00 15.74
CA PRO A 272 -3.24 -5.65 17.06
C PRO A 272 -2.13 -4.60 16.91
N TYR A 273 -2.09 -3.61 17.82
CA TYR A 273 -1.14 -2.48 17.79
C TYR A 273 -1.18 -1.63 16.50
N ASP A 274 -2.33 -1.52 15.84
CA ASP A 274 -2.47 -0.72 14.62
C ASP A 274 -2.00 0.74 14.83
N PRO A 275 -0.95 1.21 14.12
CA PRO A 275 -0.41 2.56 14.32
C PRO A 275 -1.40 3.67 13.95
N GLU A 276 -2.33 3.41 13.03
CA GLU A 276 -3.29 4.42 12.56
C GLU A 276 -4.38 4.71 13.61
N TRP A 277 -4.69 3.69 14.42
CA TRP A 277 -5.74 3.69 15.45
C TRP A 277 -5.17 3.63 16.88
N CYS A 278 -3.89 3.93 17.03
CA CYS A 278 -3.22 4.05 18.32
C CYS A 278 -3.47 5.43 18.93
N LEU A 279 -3.66 5.49 20.24
CA LEU A 279 -3.75 6.75 20.99
C LEU A 279 -2.43 7.51 20.84
N PRO A 280 -2.45 8.83 20.63
CA PRO A 280 -1.23 9.65 20.58
C PRO A 280 -0.32 9.45 21.79
N SER A 281 -0.88 9.35 23.00
CA SER A 281 -0.14 9.06 24.25
C SER A 281 0.56 7.71 24.28
N LYS A 282 0.05 6.71 23.55
CA LYS A 282 0.63 5.35 23.47
C LYS A 282 1.54 5.17 22.25
N LEU A 283 1.63 6.17 21.38
CA LEU A 283 2.32 6.05 20.10
C LEU A 283 3.82 5.80 20.26
N ASP A 284 4.45 6.39 21.28
CA ASP A 284 5.86 6.17 21.59
C ASP A 284 6.17 4.72 22.00
N GLN A 285 5.20 4.01 22.58
CA GLN A 285 5.34 2.63 23.03
C GLN A 285 4.89 1.63 21.97
N ASN A 286 4.24 2.09 20.91
CA ASN A 286 3.74 1.22 19.85
C ASN A 286 4.92 0.63 19.04
N PRO A 287 5.12 -0.71 19.05
CA PRO A 287 6.28 -1.32 18.40
C PRO A 287 6.27 -1.18 16.88
N PHE A 288 5.11 -0.95 16.25
CA PHE A 288 4.98 -0.84 14.79
C PHE A 288 4.96 0.60 14.27
N ALA A 289 4.64 1.58 15.12
CA ALA A 289 4.57 2.99 14.73
C ALA A 289 5.95 3.59 14.35
N TRP A 290 7.03 2.94 14.76
CA TRP A 290 8.41 3.38 14.57
C TRP A 290 9.21 2.50 13.61
N MET A 291 8.61 1.46 13.05
CA MET A 291 9.33 0.56 12.15
C MET A 291 9.44 1.19 10.77
N ILE A 292 10.68 1.49 10.38
CA ILE A 292 11.03 2.02 9.06
C ILE A 292 11.90 1.00 8.32
N MET A 293 11.88 1.09 7.00
CA MET A 293 12.72 0.26 6.14
C MET A 293 13.85 1.13 5.59
N VAL A 294 15.09 0.77 5.91
CA VAL A 294 16.30 1.48 5.46
C VAL A 294 17.19 0.44 4.81
N ASN A 295 17.50 0.62 3.51
CA ASN A 295 18.33 -0.30 2.73
C ASN A 295 17.89 -1.78 2.83
N GLY A 296 16.58 -2.03 2.81
CA GLY A 296 16.01 -3.39 2.88
C GLY A 296 15.99 -4.02 4.28
N ILE A 297 16.50 -3.33 5.30
CA ILE A 297 16.44 -3.79 6.70
C ILE A 297 15.33 -3.05 7.43
N ILE A 298 14.47 -3.82 8.10
CA ILE A 298 13.47 -3.29 9.00
C ILE A 298 14.16 -2.87 10.29
N MET A 299 14.09 -1.59 10.64
CA MET A 299 14.68 -1.07 11.87
C MET A 299 13.71 -0.16 12.62
N ASP A 300 13.92 -0.05 13.92
CA ASP A 300 13.21 0.90 14.76
C ASP A 300 13.84 2.29 14.62
N ALA A 301 13.08 3.24 14.08
CA ALA A 301 13.51 4.61 13.84
C ALA A 301 13.99 5.32 15.11
N ARG A 302 13.53 4.90 16.30
CA ARG A 302 13.99 5.48 17.58
C ARG A 302 15.49 5.27 17.82
N HIS A 303 16.06 4.23 17.21
CA HIS A 303 17.47 3.89 17.31
C HIS A 303 18.26 4.23 16.03
N ALA A 304 17.60 4.78 15.00
CA ALA A 304 18.25 5.18 13.76
C ALA A 304 19.05 6.48 13.95
N PRO A 305 20.10 6.74 13.14
CA PRO A 305 20.82 8.02 13.14
C PRO A 305 19.87 9.22 12.93
N ARG A 306 20.20 10.39 13.49
CA ARG A 306 19.32 11.57 13.47
C ARG A 306 18.89 11.98 12.07
N GLU A 307 19.81 11.93 11.10
CA GLU A 307 19.54 12.22 9.69
C GLU A 307 18.45 11.31 9.11
N VAL A 308 18.49 10.02 9.46
CA VAL A 308 17.48 9.03 9.04
C VAL A 308 16.14 9.29 9.72
N GLN A 309 16.13 9.73 10.98
CA GLN A 309 14.90 10.10 11.68
C GLN A 309 14.23 11.32 11.05
N GLU A 310 15.02 12.35 10.73
CA GLU A 310 14.55 13.58 10.10
C GLU A 310 14.02 13.31 8.70
N GLU A 311 14.71 12.47 7.93
CA GLU A 311 14.24 12.04 6.63
C GLU A 311 12.99 11.16 6.74
N ALA A 312 12.94 10.22 7.68
CA ALA A 312 11.75 9.41 7.94
C ALA A 312 10.55 10.27 8.35
N LEU A 313 10.75 11.35 9.12
CA LEU A 313 9.70 12.29 9.46
C LEU A 313 9.26 13.11 8.24
N ARG A 314 10.21 13.63 7.46
CA ARG A 314 9.93 14.35 6.20
C ARG A 314 9.12 13.49 5.24
N LEU A 315 9.47 12.21 5.16
CA LEU A 315 8.78 11.17 4.41
C LEU A 315 7.57 10.62 5.15
N GLY A 316 7.13 11.16 6.29
CA GLY A 316 5.94 10.74 7.06
C GLY A 316 5.90 9.24 7.41
N LEU A 317 7.06 8.60 7.51
CA LEU A 317 7.24 7.19 7.89
C LEU A 317 7.19 7.01 9.41
N ILE A 318 7.52 8.08 10.15
CA ILE A 318 7.36 8.16 11.61
C ILE A 318 6.47 9.35 11.98
N PRO A 319 5.78 9.30 13.13
CA PRO A 319 4.83 10.33 13.51
C PRO A 319 5.49 11.64 13.98
N ARG A 320 6.70 11.55 14.55
CA ARG A 320 7.50 12.67 15.06
C ARG A 320 8.95 12.25 15.24
N LEU A 321 9.84 13.20 15.53
CA LEU A 321 11.21 12.88 15.91
C LEU A 321 11.26 12.22 17.32
N PRO A 322 11.97 11.09 17.48
CA PRO A 322 12.21 10.48 18.80
C PRO A 322 12.77 11.49 19.80
N GLY A 323 12.28 11.46 21.04
CA GLY A 323 12.70 12.38 22.11
C GLY A 323 12.10 13.80 22.08
N SER A 324 11.21 14.09 21.12
CA SER A 324 10.62 15.44 20.93
C SER A 324 9.21 15.58 21.55
N GLY A 325 8.84 14.69 22.47
CA GLY A 325 7.52 14.71 23.11
C GLY A 325 7.45 15.57 24.37
N PRO A 326 6.24 15.94 24.83
CA PRO A 326 6.10 16.46 26.19
C PRO A 326 6.48 15.32 27.14
N GLY A 327 7.53 15.54 27.94
CA GLY A 327 7.96 14.64 29.00
C GLY A 327 6.95 14.57 30.14
#